data_AF-A0A8B8HQ32-F1
#
_entry.id   AF-A0A8B8HQ32-F1
#
_cell.length_a   1.000
_cell.length_b   1.000
_cell.length_c   1.000
_cell.angle_alpha   90.00
_cell.angle_beta   90.00
_cell.angle_gamma   90.00
#
_symmetry.space_group_name_H-M   'P 1'
#
loop_
_entity.id
_entity.type
_entity.pdbx_description
1 polymer ?
#
loop_
_entity_poly.entity_id
_entity_poly.type
_entity_poly.pdbx_seq_one_letter_code
_entity_poly.pdbx_strand_id
1 'polypeptide(L)'
;MRLTPRLVSSAAAVFLTCAVSAAALYYKSRTIEINEVMVFCKLQFNAYNYFDKLVSFIESAKHSVNVCMPGIHNPAIQARLVTLIKSKHVKVRIVIDRSGYNESTEFFIKELIEAGAEIKCKVTQSIFRMQHKFCLVDDNILMTGTLNWGNDRSFDHWNYVYITSKQQLVEPVKKEFYHMWNISSDVQTVFDIYCDSDAETIEIRNPDETSMSDDSGKGDHDHEISHEDTPRVNQLTTEKLNSFPINDHCLEV
;
A
#
# COMPACT_ATOMS: atom_id res chain seq x y z
N MET A 1 45.06 -9.61 -55.05
CA MET A 1 45.67 -8.98 -53.84
C MET A 1 45.58 -9.99 -52.70
N ARG A 2 46.71 -10.59 -52.26
CA ARG A 2 46.71 -11.59 -51.16
C ARG A 2 46.85 -10.85 -49.82
N LEU A 3 45.85 -10.97 -48.95
CA LEU A 3 45.89 -10.43 -47.59
C LEU A 3 47.00 -11.13 -46.80
N THR A 4 47.80 -10.35 -46.06
CA THR A 4 48.86 -10.91 -45.23
C THR A 4 48.25 -11.62 -44.01
N PRO A 5 48.85 -12.72 -43.52
CA PRO A 5 48.32 -13.47 -42.36
C PRO A 5 48.11 -12.61 -41.11
N ARG A 6 48.94 -11.57 -40.93
CA ARG A 6 48.82 -10.59 -39.84
C ARG A 6 47.56 -9.73 -39.95
N LEU A 7 47.15 -9.35 -41.16
CA LEU A 7 45.92 -8.57 -41.36
C LEU A 7 44.68 -9.43 -41.07
N VAL A 8 44.70 -10.70 -41.49
CA VAL A 8 43.62 -11.66 -41.23
C VAL A 8 43.48 -11.94 -39.74
N SER A 9 44.59 -12.15 -39.02
CA SER A 9 44.60 -12.37 -37.57
C SER A 9 44.11 -11.14 -36.79
N SER A 10 44.50 -9.93 -37.21
CA SER A 10 44.04 -8.69 -36.57
C SER A 10 42.54 -8.45 -36.80
N ALA A 11 42.05 -8.69 -38.02
CA ALA A 11 40.63 -8.61 -38.33
C ALA A 11 39.80 -9.63 -37.54
N ALA A 12 40.29 -10.85 -37.39
CA ALA A 12 39.65 -11.88 -36.57
C ALA A 12 39.58 -11.48 -35.08
N ALA A 13 40.64 -10.87 -34.54
CA ALA A 13 40.67 -10.39 -33.15
C ALA A 13 39.66 -9.25 -32.91
N VAL A 14 39.56 -8.29 -33.83
CA VAL A 14 38.56 -7.21 -33.76
C VAL A 14 37.15 -7.78 -33.83
N PHE A 15 36.89 -8.71 -34.76
CA PHE A 15 35.59 -9.35 -34.87
C PHE A 15 35.20 -10.11 -33.60
N LEU A 16 36.12 -10.87 -33.03
CA LEU A 16 35.90 -11.60 -31.77
C LEU A 16 35.58 -10.65 -30.63
N THR A 17 36.32 -9.54 -30.53
CA THR A 17 36.11 -8.52 -29.50
C THR A 17 34.73 -7.87 -29.65
N CYS A 18 34.37 -7.45 -30.87
CA CYS A 18 33.05 -6.90 -31.16
C CYS A 18 31.92 -7.89 -30.84
N ALA A 19 32.09 -9.17 -31.20
CA ALA A 19 31.11 -10.21 -30.92
C ALA A 19 30.92 -10.44 -29.41
N VAL A 20 32.02 -10.49 -28.64
CA VAL A 20 31.97 -10.65 -27.18
C VAL A 20 31.34 -9.41 -26.51
N SER A 21 31.71 -8.20 -26.93
CA SER A 21 31.09 -6.97 -26.43
C SER A 21 29.60 -6.91 -26.75
N ALA A 22 29.20 -7.26 -27.98
CA ALA A 22 27.80 -7.32 -28.38
C ALA A 22 27.02 -8.36 -27.55
N ALA A 23 27.59 -9.54 -27.32
CA ALA A 23 26.98 -10.58 -26.48
C ALA A 23 26.85 -10.13 -25.01
N ALA A 24 27.86 -9.46 -24.46
CA ALA A 24 27.83 -8.92 -23.10
C ALA A 24 26.77 -7.80 -22.95
N LEU A 25 26.67 -6.91 -23.93
CA LEU A 25 25.64 -5.88 -23.99
C LEU A 25 24.24 -6.49 -24.11
N TYR A 26 24.08 -7.49 -24.99
CA TYR A 26 22.84 -8.23 -25.14
C TYR A 26 22.43 -8.91 -23.83
N TYR A 27 23.34 -9.64 -23.18
CA TYR A 27 23.08 -10.29 -21.91
C TYR A 27 22.70 -9.30 -20.80
N LYS A 28 23.38 -8.15 -20.73
CA LYS A 28 23.09 -7.07 -19.79
C LYS A 28 21.76 -6.35 -20.07
N SER A 29 21.36 -6.26 -21.34
CA SER A 29 20.10 -5.65 -21.77
C SER A 29 18.89 -6.58 -21.60
N ARG A 30 19.12 -7.88 -21.36
CA ARG A 30 18.05 -8.84 -21.21
C ARG A 30 17.29 -8.54 -19.93
N THR A 31 16.06 -8.08 -20.06
CA THR A 31 15.10 -8.03 -18.97
C THR A 31 14.76 -9.46 -18.60
N ILE A 32 15.18 -9.87 -17.40
CA ILE A 32 14.74 -11.14 -16.82
C ILE A 32 13.27 -10.94 -16.45
N GLU A 33 12.40 -11.77 -17.02
CA GLU A 33 11.00 -11.76 -16.64
C GLU A 33 10.86 -12.24 -15.19
N ILE A 34 10.28 -11.42 -14.33
CA ILE A 34 10.05 -11.73 -12.93
C ILE A 34 8.63 -12.28 -12.80
N ASN A 35 8.46 -13.43 -12.15
CA ASN A 35 7.17 -14.01 -11.78
C ASN A 35 7.35 -14.88 -10.54
N GLU A 36 7.26 -14.28 -9.37
CA GLU A 36 7.56 -14.96 -8.11
C GLU A 36 6.46 -14.72 -7.10
N VAL A 37 6.14 -15.74 -6.31
CA VAL A 37 5.28 -15.62 -5.13
C VAL A 37 6.16 -15.80 -3.90
N MET A 38 6.10 -14.83 -3.00
CA MET A 38 6.70 -14.88 -1.68
C MET A 38 5.61 -15.13 -0.66
N VAL A 39 5.79 -16.14 0.20
CA VAL A 39 4.86 -16.47 1.26
C VAL A 39 5.47 -16.06 2.60
N PHE A 40 4.83 -15.11 3.27
CA PHE A 40 5.21 -14.59 4.57
C PHE A 40 4.37 -15.31 5.63
N CYS A 41 4.99 -16.24 6.35
CA CYS A 41 4.40 -16.87 7.52
C CYS A 41 5.16 -16.37 8.73
N LYS A 42 4.48 -15.72 9.68
CA LYS A 42 5.00 -15.30 10.99
C LYS A 42 6.47 -14.85 10.91
N LEU A 43 6.74 -13.55 10.69
CA LEU A 43 8.05 -13.02 10.28
C LEU A 43 9.30 -13.48 11.09
N GLN A 44 9.10 -14.04 12.28
CA GLN A 44 10.09 -14.76 13.08
C GLN A 44 10.62 -16.06 12.41
N PHE A 45 9.89 -16.63 11.45
CA PHE A 45 10.30 -17.74 10.58
C PHE A 45 10.67 -17.21 9.19
N ASN A 46 11.64 -16.29 9.15
CA ASN A 46 12.25 -15.81 7.91
C ASN A 46 13.19 -16.87 7.29
N ALA A 47 12.72 -18.10 7.11
CA ALA A 47 13.55 -19.21 6.62
C ALA A 47 14.12 -18.97 5.20
N TYR A 48 13.52 -18.04 4.45
CA TYR A 48 13.82 -17.79 3.03
C TYR A 48 14.22 -16.34 2.71
N ASN A 49 14.43 -15.48 3.71
CA ASN A 49 14.79 -14.06 3.52
C ASN A 49 13.85 -13.31 2.57
N TYR A 50 12.56 -13.66 2.57
CA TYR A 50 11.58 -13.06 1.64
C TYR A 50 11.42 -11.57 1.85
N PHE A 51 11.55 -11.09 3.09
CA PHE A 51 11.49 -9.65 3.35
C PHE A 51 12.68 -8.91 2.72
N ASP A 52 13.89 -9.44 2.84
CA ASP A 52 15.07 -8.84 2.21
C ASP A 52 14.97 -8.88 0.69
N LYS A 53 14.45 -9.99 0.13
CA LYS A 53 14.21 -10.11 -1.31
C LYS A 53 13.15 -9.10 -1.79
N LEU A 54 12.04 -8.95 -1.07
CA LEU A 54 11.02 -7.94 -1.32
C LEU A 54 11.63 -6.53 -1.32
N VAL A 55 12.41 -6.20 -0.29
CA VAL A 55 13.11 -4.92 -0.18
C VAL A 55 14.09 -4.71 -1.33
N SER A 56 14.81 -5.75 -1.78
CA SER A 56 15.77 -5.63 -2.89
C SER A 56 15.11 -5.19 -4.20
N PHE A 57 13.84 -5.58 -4.44
CA PHE A 57 13.09 -5.10 -5.61
C PHE A 57 12.78 -3.60 -5.50
N ILE A 58 12.40 -3.12 -4.32
CA ILE A 58 12.17 -1.69 -4.06
C ILE A 58 13.49 -0.93 -4.26
N GLU A 59 14.58 -1.41 -3.68
CA GLU A 59 15.91 -0.80 -3.79
C GLU A 59 16.47 -0.77 -5.22
N SER A 60 15.99 -1.65 -6.09
CA SER A 60 16.40 -1.73 -7.50
C SER A 60 15.84 -0.60 -8.38
N ALA A 61 14.89 0.20 -7.86
CA ALA A 61 14.27 1.32 -8.55
C ALA A 61 15.31 2.31 -9.10
N LYS A 62 15.09 2.76 -10.34
CA LYS A 62 15.94 3.74 -11.04
C LYS A 62 15.26 5.07 -11.27
N HIS A 63 13.94 5.09 -11.35
CA HIS A 63 13.15 6.26 -11.74
C HIS A 63 12.02 6.54 -10.77
N SER A 64 11.25 5.52 -10.37
CA SER A 64 10.08 5.73 -9.51
C SER A 64 9.69 4.53 -8.67
N VAL A 65 9.10 4.80 -7.51
CA VAL A 65 8.36 3.83 -6.69
C VAL A 65 6.98 4.40 -6.40
N ASN A 66 5.94 3.72 -6.86
CA ASN A 66 4.55 4.13 -6.77
C ASN A 66 3.79 3.13 -5.87
N VAL A 67 3.37 3.58 -4.68
CA VAL A 67 2.81 2.72 -3.61
C VAL A 67 1.34 3.03 -3.41
N CYS A 68 0.48 2.00 -3.38
CA CYS A 68 -0.93 2.13 -2.98
C CYS A 68 -1.21 1.10 -1.88
N MET A 69 -1.38 1.59 -0.64
CA MET A 69 -1.47 0.76 0.57
C MET A 69 -2.47 1.38 1.55
N PRO A 70 -3.15 0.62 2.42
CA PRO A 70 -4.05 1.20 3.41
C PRO A 70 -3.35 2.20 4.33
N GLY A 71 -2.09 1.93 4.69
CA GLY A 71 -1.20 2.82 5.43
C GLY A 71 0.28 2.44 5.23
N ILE A 72 1.19 3.33 5.60
CA ILE A 72 2.64 3.11 5.51
C ILE A 72 3.32 3.52 6.83
N HIS A 73 3.66 2.53 7.64
CA HIS A 73 4.25 2.71 8.99
C HIS A 73 5.13 1.52 9.37
N ASN A 74 5.79 0.92 8.36
CA ASN A 74 6.85 -0.08 8.54
C ASN A 74 8.22 0.63 8.46
N PRO A 75 8.98 0.71 9.57
CA PRO A 75 10.24 1.45 9.61
C PRO A 75 11.29 0.94 8.61
N ALA A 76 11.33 -0.37 8.37
CA ALA A 76 12.31 -0.96 7.46
C ALA A 76 12.03 -0.56 6.01
N ILE A 77 10.77 -0.59 5.58
CA ILE A 77 10.39 -0.15 4.22
C ILE A 77 10.62 1.36 4.06
N GLN A 78 10.24 2.15 5.06
CA GLN A 78 10.37 3.60 5.00
C GLN A 78 11.81 4.06 4.90
N ALA A 79 12.71 3.50 5.71
CA ALA A 79 14.13 3.81 5.62
C ALA A 79 14.68 3.60 4.20
N ARG A 80 14.17 2.59 3.47
CA ARG A 80 14.56 2.33 2.08
C ARG A 80 13.97 3.33 1.10
N LEU A 81 12.70 3.70 1.26
CA LEU A 81 12.10 4.76 0.45
C LEU A 81 12.84 6.10 0.65
N VAL A 82 13.12 6.48 1.89
CA VAL A 82 13.91 7.68 2.22
C VAL A 82 15.29 7.62 1.57
N THR A 83 15.97 6.47 1.63
CA THR A 83 17.28 6.27 0.99
C THR A 83 17.21 6.41 -0.53
N LEU A 84 16.17 5.86 -1.16
CA LEU A 84 15.94 5.97 -2.60
C LEU A 84 15.76 7.42 -3.04
N ILE A 85 14.97 8.20 -2.29
CA ILE A 85 14.74 9.61 -2.61
C ILE A 85 16.04 10.40 -2.44
N LYS A 86 16.68 10.30 -1.26
CA LYS A 86 17.83 11.14 -0.91
C LYS A 86 19.11 10.78 -1.68
N SER A 87 19.36 9.49 -1.91
CA SER A 87 20.63 9.03 -2.48
C SER A 87 20.54 8.77 -3.99
N LYS A 88 19.39 8.34 -4.49
CA LYS A 88 19.21 7.95 -5.90
C LYS A 88 18.31 8.92 -6.68
N HIS A 89 17.72 9.92 -6.02
CA HIS A 89 16.77 10.86 -6.65
C HIS A 89 15.59 10.13 -7.32
N VAL A 90 15.19 9.00 -6.76
CA VAL A 90 14.05 8.22 -7.25
C VAL A 90 12.75 8.88 -6.79
N LYS A 91 11.79 9.03 -7.71
CA LYS A 91 10.50 9.62 -7.41
C LYS A 91 9.63 8.65 -6.61
N VAL A 92 9.29 8.98 -5.38
CA VAL A 92 8.40 8.17 -4.53
C VAL A 92 7.02 8.82 -4.45
N ARG A 93 5.99 8.10 -4.87
CA ARG A 93 4.58 8.51 -4.79
C ARG A 93 3.80 7.49 -3.98
N ILE A 94 3.02 7.94 -3.00
CA ILE A 94 2.30 7.07 -2.08
C ILE A 94 0.83 7.49 -2.01
N VAL A 95 -0.09 6.56 -2.22
CA VAL A 95 -1.52 6.72 -1.94
C VAL A 95 -1.87 5.88 -0.72
N ILE A 96 -2.45 6.53 0.30
CA ILE A 96 -2.99 5.88 1.50
C ILE A 96 -4.49 6.06 1.64
N ASP A 97 -5.11 5.15 2.40
CA ASP A 97 -6.48 5.34 2.86
C ASP A 97 -6.52 6.33 4.03
N ARG A 98 -7.63 7.05 4.21
CA ARG A 98 -7.83 7.93 5.37
C ARG A 98 -7.59 7.20 6.70
N SER A 99 -7.97 5.92 6.80
CA SER A 99 -7.77 5.13 8.02
C SER A 99 -6.30 4.77 8.30
N GLY A 100 -5.40 4.88 7.31
CA GLY A 100 -3.96 4.69 7.50
C GLY A 100 -3.24 5.87 8.13
N TYR A 101 -3.93 6.99 8.31
CA TYR A 101 -3.39 8.22 8.87
C TYR A 101 -4.06 8.54 10.22
N ASN A 102 -3.26 8.63 11.29
CA ASN A 102 -3.66 9.05 12.63
C ASN A 102 -2.43 9.57 13.40
N GLU A 103 -2.61 10.06 14.63
CA GLU A 103 -1.52 10.60 15.47
C GLU A 103 -0.33 9.64 15.61
N SER A 104 -0.57 8.33 15.74
CA SER A 104 0.51 7.35 15.90
C SER A 104 1.28 7.06 14.61
N THR A 105 0.69 7.34 13.44
CA THR A 105 1.35 7.17 12.13
C THR A 105 1.87 8.48 11.55
N GLU A 106 1.53 9.63 12.16
CA GLU A 106 1.88 10.96 11.68
C GLU A 106 3.39 11.14 11.48
N PHE A 107 4.19 10.74 12.47
CA PHE A 107 5.66 10.86 12.43
C PHE A 107 6.25 10.23 11.16
N PHE A 108 5.77 9.05 10.80
CA PHE A 108 6.24 8.33 9.63
C PHE A 108 5.89 9.02 8.31
N ILE A 109 4.70 9.60 8.23
CA ILE A 109 4.25 10.36 7.06
C ILE A 109 5.08 11.63 6.93
N LYS A 110 5.30 12.35 8.04
CA LYS A 110 6.17 13.55 8.07
C LYS A 110 7.58 13.23 7.59
N GLU A 111 8.21 12.17 8.10
CA GLU A 111 9.57 11.77 7.70
C GLU A 111 9.68 11.53 6.18
N LEU A 112 8.69 10.85 5.59
CA LEU A 112 8.67 10.59 4.15
C LEU A 112 8.50 11.88 3.34
N ILE A 113 7.61 12.78 3.77
CA ILE A 113 7.39 14.08 3.12
C ILE A 113 8.67 14.93 3.19
N GLU A 114 9.30 15.02 4.37
CA GLU A 114 10.56 15.74 4.57
C GLU A 114 11.70 15.15 3.72
N ALA A 115 11.68 13.85 3.45
CA ALA A 115 12.61 13.23 2.52
C ALA A 115 12.34 13.55 1.05
N GLY A 116 11.14 14.03 0.70
CA GLY A 116 10.72 14.40 -0.65
C GLY A 116 9.71 13.44 -1.30
N ALA A 117 9.02 12.60 -0.52
CA ALA A 117 7.94 11.75 -1.05
C ALA A 117 6.67 12.57 -1.32
N GLU A 118 5.99 12.28 -2.42
CA GLU A 118 4.66 12.81 -2.69
C GLU A 118 3.63 11.84 -2.07
N ILE A 119 2.81 12.31 -1.14
CA ILE A 119 1.84 11.46 -0.43
C ILE A 119 0.42 12.02 -0.59
N LYS A 120 -0.50 11.16 -1.03
CA LYS A 120 -1.91 11.48 -1.17
C LYS A 120 -2.78 10.57 -0.34
N CYS A 121 -3.89 11.12 0.14
CA CYS A 121 -4.89 10.44 0.92
C CYS A 121 -6.20 10.32 0.13
N LYS A 122 -6.79 9.12 0.10
CA LYS A 122 -8.17 8.93 -0.37
C LYS A 122 -9.14 9.38 0.73
N VAL A 123 -9.82 10.50 0.51
CA VAL A 123 -10.72 11.14 1.51
C VAL A 123 -12.20 10.76 1.32
N THR A 124 -12.50 9.71 0.54
CA THR A 124 -13.90 9.31 0.26
C THR A 124 -14.62 8.81 1.52
N GLN A 125 -15.96 8.85 1.50
CA GLN A 125 -16.85 8.46 2.61
C GLN A 125 -16.39 7.20 3.36
N SER A 126 -16.40 7.26 4.70
CA SER A 126 -15.76 6.29 5.61
C SER A 126 -16.22 4.83 5.44
N ILE A 127 -17.38 4.62 4.80
CA ILE A 127 -17.93 3.29 4.53
C ILE A 127 -17.13 2.49 3.46
N PHE A 128 -16.41 3.15 2.55
CA PHE A 128 -15.67 2.49 1.46
C PHE A 128 -14.16 2.70 1.56
N ARG A 129 -13.52 1.88 2.41
CA ARG A 129 -12.06 1.90 2.63
C ARG A 129 -11.30 1.34 1.44
N MET A 130 -10.19 1.97 1.09
CA MET A 130 -9.24 1.43 0.11
C MET A 130 -8.48 0.25 0.73
N GLN A 131 -8.52 -0.89 0.03
CA GLN A 131 -7.87 -2.14 0.45
C GLN A 131 -6.78 -2.61 -0.51
N HIS A 132 -6.44 -1.80 -1.53
CA HIS A 132 -5.33 -2.10 -2.42
C HIS A 132 -4.03 -2.19 -1.65
N LYS A 133 -3.21 -3.18 -2.01
CA LYS A 133 -1.90 -3.45 -1.41
C LYS A 133 -0.93 -3.78 -2.53
N PHE A 134 -0.49 -2.74 -3.22
CA PHE A 134 0.45 -2.90 -4.31
C PHE A 134 1.51 -1.80 -4.36
N CYS A 135 2.64 -2.14 -4.97
CA CYS A 135 3.74 -1.23 -5.26
C CYS A 135 4.20 -1.48 -6.70
N LEU A 136 4.42 -0.40 -7.45
CA LEU A 136 5.03 -0.42 -8.77
C LEU A 136 6.43 0.16 -8.67
N VAL A 137 7.42 -0.59 -9.11
CA VAL A 137 8.80 -0.12 -9.27
C VAL A 137 9.00 0.19 -10.75
N ASP A 138 9.46 1.40 -11.06
CA ASP A 138 9.72 1.93 -12.40
C ASP A 138 8.59 1.69 -13.42
N ASP A 139 7.34 1.60 -12.95
CA ASP A 139 6.15 1.26 -13.74
C ASP A 139 6.26 -0.04 -14.56
N ASN A 140 7.22 -0.92 -14.22
CA ASN A 140 7.51 -2.14 -14.97
C ASN A 140 7.54 -3.41 -14.11
N ILE A 141 7.68 -3.27 -12.79
CA ILE A 141 7.61 -4.37 -11.81
C ILE A 141 6.45 -4.07 -10.88
N LEU A 142 5.51 -5.00 -10.79
CA LEU A 142 4.39 -4.97 -9.86
C LEU A 142 4.68 -5.91 -8.69
N MET A 143 4.48 -5.40 -7.48
CA MET A 143 4.42 -6.16 -6.24
C MET A 143 3.01 -6.02 -5.69
N THR A 144 2.27 -7.11 -5.49
CA THR A 144 0.88 -7.06 -5.01
C THR A 144 0.53 -8.28 -4.18
N GLY A 145 -0.38 -8.16 -3.22
CA GLY A 145 -0.81 -9.31 -2.42
C GLY A 145 -1.62 -8.90 -1.20
N THR A 146 -1.43 -9.63 -0.10
CA THR A 146 -2.17 -9.40 1.15
C THR A 146 -1.37 -8.63 2.19
N LEU A 147 -0.05 -8.53 2.00
CA LEU A 147 0.88 -7.92 2.94
C LEU A 147 0.68 -6.40 3.00
N ASN A 148 0.35 -5.89 4.20
CA ASN A 148 0.34 -4.46 4.48
C ASN A 148 1.75 -3.94 4.77
N TRP A 149 2.01 -2.67 4.46
CA TRP A 149 3.23 -1.98 4.85
C TRP A 149 3.06 -1.17 6.15
N GLY A 150 2.12 -1.59 6.99
CA GLY A 150 1.91 -1.10 8.35
C GLY A 150 2.55 -1.97 9.43
N ASN A 151 2.53 -1.49 10.66
CA ASN A 151 3.19 -2.10 11.83
C ASN A 151 2.37 -3.24 12.47
N ASP A 152 1.05 -3.20 12.33
CA ASP A 152 0.12 -3.80 13.30
C ASP A 152 -0.47 -5.17 12.90
N ARG A 153 -0.22 -5.67 11.67
CA ARG A 153 -0.77 -6.98 11.25
C ARG A 153 0.10 -7.81 10.30
N SER A 154 1.23 -7.31 9.82
CA SER A 154 1.99 -8.04 8.81
C SER A 154 2.88 -9.15 9.38
N PHE A 155 3.30 -9.00 10.65
CA PHE A 155 4.26 -9.90 11.29
C PHE A 155 3.64 -11.20 11.83
N ASP A 156 2.38 -11.17 12.23
CA ASP A 156 1.68 -12.31 12.86
C ASP A 156 0.70 -13.04 11.93
N HIS A 157 0.43 -12.48 10.76
CA HIS A 157 -0.50 -13.07 9.80
C HIS A 157 0.21 -13.70 8.61
N TRP A 158 -0.43 -14.72 8.07
CA TRP A 158 -0.03 -15.39 6.85
C TRP A 158 -0.35 -14.48 5.68
N ASN A 159 0.68 -14.09 4.95
CA ASN A 159 0.57 -13.19 3.82
C ASN A 159 1.29 -13.75 2.61
N TYR A 160 0.93 -13.26 1.44
CA TYR A 160 1.73 -13.48 0.25
C TYR A 160 1.91 -12.17 -0.51
N VAL A 161 2.99 -12.11 -1.27
CA VAL A 161 3.25 -11.07 -2.26
C VAL A 161 3.63 -11.75 -3.55
N TYR A 162 2.88 -11.44 -4.60
CA TYR A 162 3.22 -11.78 -5.97
C TYR A 162 4.01 -10.62 -6.59
N ILE A 163 5.16 -10.93 -7.17
CA ILE A 163 6.01 -9.97 -7.87
C ILE A 163 6.10 -10.38 -9.33
N THR A 164 5.80 -9.46 -10.24
CA THR A 164 5.82 -9.72 -11.67
C THR A 164 6.29 -8.54 -12.50
N SER A 165 6.98 -8.82 -13.61
CA SER A 165 7.28 -7.85 -14.66
C SER A 165 6.42 -8.04 -15.92
N LYS A 166 5.44 -8.95 -15.89
CA LYS A 166 4.53 -9.20 -17.02
C LYS A 166 3.63 -8.00 -17.24
N GLN A 167 3.82 -7.34 -18.37
CA GLN A 167 3.09 -6.10 -18.71
C GLN A 167 1.57 -6.28 -18.70
N GLN A 168 1.07 -7.48 -19.04
CA GLN A 168 -0.36 -7.82 -18.97
C GLN A 168 -0.96 -7.68 -17.56
N LEU A 169 -0.14 -7.84 -16.50
CA LEU A 169 -0.55 -7.71 -15.10
C LEU A 169 -0.16 -6.34 -14.52
N VAL A 170 0.97 -5.79 -14.96
CA VAL A 170 1.47 -4.47 -14.51
C VAL A 170 0.57 -3.34 -15.02
N GLU A 171 0.21 -3.34 -16.30
CA GLU A 171 -0.49 -2.21 -16.93
C GLU A 171 -1.88 -1.90 -16.33
N PRO A 172 -2.75 -2.89 -16.02
CA PRO A 172 -4.02 -2.62 -15.34
C PRO A 172 -3.81 -1.98 -13.95
N VAL A 173 -2.85 -2.47 -13.16
CA VAL A 173 -2.59 -1.95 -11.81
C VAL A 173 -1.94 -0.57 -11.87
N LYS A 174 -1.08 -0.32 -12.85
CA LYS A 174 -0.52 1.00 -13.13
C LYS A 174 -1.60 2.02 -13.48
N LYS A 175 -2.55 1.66 -14.35
CA LYS A 175 -3.70 2.53 -14.66
C LYS A 175 -4.50 2.85 -13.39
N GLU A 176 -4.73 1.84 -12.55
CA GLU A 176 -5.42 2.03 -11.28
C GLU A 176 -4.65 2.94 -10.32
N PHE A 177 -3.33 2.79 -10.23
CA PHE A 177 -2.49 3.68 -9.43
C PHE A 177 -2.68 5.15 -9.84
N TYR A 178 -2.57 5.44 -11.14
CA TYR A 178 -2.70 6.81 -11.64
C TYR A 178 -4.14 7.34 -11.53
N HIS A 179 -5.15 6.46 -11.65
CA HIS A 179 -6.53 6.83 -11.34
C HIS A 179 -6.67 7.27 -9.87
N MET A 180 -6.23 6.41 -8.95
CA MET A 180 -6.23 6.68 -7.51
C MET A 180 -5.44 7.94 -7.15
N TRP A 181 -4.28 8.13 -7.77
CA TRP A 181 -3.44 9.32 -7.61
C TRP A 181 -4.17 10.62 -7.99
N ASN A 182 -4.96 10.58 -9.06
CA ASN A 182 -5.66 11.76 -9.57
C ASN A 182 -6.89 12.11 -8.72
N ILE A 183 -7.60 11.12 -8.18
CA ILE A 183 -8.80 11.35 -7.35
C ILE A 183 -8.48 11.59 -5.87
N SER A 184 -7.24 11.31 -5.43
CA SER A 184 -6.81 11.50 -4.04
C SER A 184 -6.31 12.92 -3.79
N SER A 185 -6.53 13.39 -2.56
CA SER A 185 -6.10 14.72 -2.11
C SER A 185 -4.70 14.66 -1.52
N ASP A 186 -3.98 15.78 -1.51
CA ASP A 186 -2.69 15.86 -0.81
C ASP A 186 -2.89 15.55 0.68
N VAL A 187 -2.00 14.74 1.25
CA VAL A 187 -2.11 14.39 2.67
C VAL A 187 -1.98 15.64 3.54
N GLN A 188 -1.17 16.64 3.16
CA GLN A 188 -0.97 17.89 3.90
C GLN A 188 -2.26 18.70 4.03
N THR A 189 -3.05 18.82 2.95
CA THR A 189 -4.36 19.48 2.98
C THR A 189 -5.33 18.80 3.96
N VAL A 190 -5.12 17.51 4.22
CA VAL A 190 -5.92 16.73 5.16
C VAL A 190 -5.47 16.94 6.62
N PHE A 191 -4.24 17.41 6.87
CA PHE A 191 -3.81 17.86 8.22
C PHE A 191 -4.55 19.14 8.62
N ASP A 192 -4.61 20.12 7.71
CA ASP A 192 -5.20 21.44 7.99
C ASP A 192 -6.67 21.32 8.42
N ILE A 193 -7.43 20.40 7.80
CA ILE A 193 -8.83 20.12 8.16
C ILE A 193 -8.97 19.59 9.60
N TYR A 194 -7.98 18.82 10.09
CA TYR A 194 -8.04 18.21 11.42
C TYR A 194 -7.64 19.18 12.52
N CYS A 195 -6.65 20.03 12.25
CA CYS A 195 -6.24 21.09 13.17
C CYS A 195 -7.35 22.14 13.39
N ASP A 196 -8.21 22.39 12.40
CA ASP A 196 -9.37 23.28 12.55
C ASP A 196 -10.54 22.60 13.29
N SER A 197 -10.75 21.29 13.12
CA SER A 197 -11.89 20.59 13.76
C SER A 197 -11.72 20.35 15.26
N ASP A 198 -10.49 20.30 15.77
CA ASP A 198 -10.24 20.20 17.22
C ASP A 198 -10.44 21.55 17.94
N ALA A 199 -10.73 22.64 17.21
CA ALA A 199 -11.09 23.95 17.76
C ALA A 199 -12.61 24.17 17.90
N GLU A 200 -13.45 23.33 17.27
CA GLU A 200 -14.91 23.41 17.41
C GLU A 200 -15.48 22.08 17.91
N THR A 201 -15.63 21.97 19.23
CA THR A 201 -16.64 21.09 19.81
C THR A 201 -18.01 21.52 19.29
N ILE A 202 -18.50 20.84 18.26
CA ILE A 202 -19.88 20.92 17.81
C ILE A 202 -20.73 20.24 18.90
N GLU A 203 -21.33 21.05 19.78
CA GLU A 203 -22.50 20.61 20.54
C GLU A 203 -23.62 20.28 19.55
N ILE A 204 -23.88 19.00 19.34
CA ILE A 204 -25.08 18.55 18.64
C ILE A 204 -26.27 18.82 19.57
N ARG A 205 -26.84 20.01 19.45
CA ARG A 205 -28.13 20.35 20.06
C ARG A 205 -29.23 19.61 19.30
N ASN A 206 -29.84 18.62 19.95
CA ASN A 206 -31.04 17.94 19.44
C ASN A 206 -32.15 18.97 19.18
N PRO A 207 -32.82 18.97 18.00
CA PRO A 207 -33.89 19.94 17.70
C PRO A 207 -35.24 19.64 18.38
N ASP A 208 -35.40 18.49 19.04
CA ASP A 208 -36.69 18.06 19.59
C ASP A 208 -36.80 18.29 21.10
N GLU A 209 -36.56 19.51 21.57
CA GLU A 209 -37.13 19.97 22.84
C GLU A 209 -37.59 21.42 22.70
N THR A 210 -38.83 21.59 22.24
CA THR A 210 -39.56 22.84 22.46
C THR A 210 -40.52 22.63 23.63
N SER A 211 -40.25 23.38 24.68
CA SER A 211 -40.95 23.51 25.96
C SER A 211 -42.48 23.67 25.87
N MET A 212 -43.21 23.10 26.83
CA MET A 212 -44.35 23.78 27.48
C MET A 212 -44.55 23.31 28.94
N SER A 213 -44.36 24.28 29.85
CA SER A 213 -45.10 24.62 31.09
C SER A 213 -45.40 23.60 32.20
N ASP A 214 -44.85 23.89 33.38
CA ASP A 214 -45.42 23.96 34.74
C ASP A 214 -46.66 23.11 35.11
N ASP A 215 -46.51 22.23 36.12
CA ASP A 215 -47.37 22.25 37.31
C ASP A 215 -46.72 21.52 38.51
N SER A 216 -47.07 22.04 39.68
CA SER A 216 -46.71 21.76 41.06
C SER A 216 -46.89 20.33 41.60
N GLY A 217 -46.10 19.95 42.60
CA GLY A 217 -46.38 18.78 43.44
C GLY A 217 -45.26 18.36 44.39
N LYS A 218 -45.38 18.72 45.67
CA LYS A 218 -44.63 18.16 46.81
C LYS A 218 -44.80 16.63 46.93
N GLY A 219 -43.77 15.94 47.39
CA GLY A 219 -43.91 14.60 47.97
C GLY A 219 -42.57 13.94 48.28
N ASP A 220 -42.16 13.99 49.55
CA ASP A 220 -41.12 13.12 50.11
C ASP A 220 -41.53 11.66 49.99
N HIS A 221 -40.59 10.77 49.64
CA HIS A 221 -40.39 9.49 50.34
C HIS A 221 -39.13 8.77 49.88
N ASP A 222 -38.33 8.41 50.89
CA ASP A 222 -37.27 7.42 50.83
C ASP A 222 -37.81 6.05 50.41
N HIS A 223 -37.08 5.33 49.56
CA HIS A 223 -36.88 3.88 49.76
C HIS A 223 -35.69 3.36 48.94
N GLU A 224 -34.76 2.80 49.70
CA GLU A 224 -33.67 1.90 49.34
C GLU A 224 -34.21 0.60 48.68
N ILE A 225 -33.49 0.04 47.70
CA ILE A 225 -33.10 -1.38 47.55
C ILE A 225 -32.67 -1.73 46.10
N SER A 226 -31.55 -2.46 46.06
CA SER A 226 -30.83 -3.19 45.01
C SER A 226 -31.55 -3.61 43.71
N HIS A 227 -30.81 -3.64 42.59
CA HIS A 227 -30.37 -4.89 41.93
C HIS A 227 -29.34 -4.63 40.81
N GLU A 228 -28.35 -5.51 40.73
CA GLU A 228 -27.43 -5.71 39.62
C GLU A 228 -28.19 -5.92 38.29
N ASP A 229 -27.66 -5.43 37.16
CA ASP A 229 -27.60 -6.21 35.92
C ASP A 229 -26.74 -5.53 34.84
N THR A 230 -25.65 -6.21 34.48
CA THR A 230 -24.81 -5.98 33.29
C THR A 230 -25.58 -6.28 31.99
N PRO A 231 -25.45 -5.48 30.90
CA PRO A 231 -25.97 -5.89 29.60
C PRO A 231 -24.99 -6.81 28.87
N ARG A 232 -25.50 -7.99 28.48
CA ARG A 232 -24.87 -8.98 27.62
C ARG A 232 -24.75 -8.50 26.18
N VAL A 233 -23.65 -8.93 25.57
CA VAL A 233 -23.35 -8.94 24.13
C VAL A 233 -24.44 -9.70 23.37
N ASN A 234 -25.14 -9.03 22.45
CA ASN A 234 -26.01 -9.71 21.50
C ASN A 234 -25.18 -10.28 20.33
N GLN A 235 -25.05 -11.60 20.33
CA GLN A 235 -24.74 -12.39 19.15
C GLN A 235 -25.92 -12.31 18.18
N LEU A 236 -25.72 -11.72 16.99
CA LEU A 236 -26.62 -11.95 15.87
C LEU A 236 -26.13 -13.13 15.04
N THR A 237 -27.03 -14.08 14.92
CA THR A 237 -26.97 -15.37 14.27
C THR A 237 -26.76 -15.27 12.76
N THR A 238 -25.83 -16.10 12.29
CA THR A 238 -25.70 -16.60 10.91
C THR A 238 -27.00 -17.22 10.44
N GLU A 239 -27.68 -16.60 9.48
CA GLU A 239 -28.55 -17.27 8.49
C GLU A 239 -29.14 -16.24 7.51
N LYS A 240 -28.48 -16.09 6.34
CA LYS A 240 -29.04 -15.73 5.01
C LYS A 240 -27.93 -15.20 4.11
N LEU A 241 -27.16 -16.12 3.55
CA LEU A 241 -26.32 -15.89 2.36
C LEU A 241 -26.20 -17.23 1.64
N ASN A 242 -27.30 -17.67 1.03
CA ASN A 242 -27.33 -18.80 0.10
C ASN A 242 -28.31 -18.46 -1.03
N SER A 243 -27.83 -17.72 -2.03
CA SER A 243 -28.32 -17.76 -3.41
C SER A 243 -27.57 -16.77 -4.30
N PHE A 244 -26.44 -17.19 -4.87
CA PHE A 244 -25.97 -16.62 -6.14
C PHE A 244 -25.67 -17.79 -7.10
N PRO A 245 -26.28 -17.81 -8.31
CA PRO A 245 -26.06 -18.88 -9.27
C PRO A 245 -24.68 -18.74 -9.91
N ILE A 246 -23.93 -19.85 -9.91
CA ILE A 246 -22.69 -20.02 -10.67
C ILE A 246 -23.07 -20.17 -12.14
N ASN A 247 -22.64 -19.25 -12.99
CA ASN A 247 -22.79 -19.37 -14.43
C ASN A 247 -21.50 -20.03 -14.98
N ASP A 248 -21.56 -21.34 -15.16
CA ASP A 248 -20.56 -22.12 -15.88
C ASP A 248 -20.74 -21.90 -17.39
N HIS A 249 -19.99 -20.96 -17.97
CA HIS A 249 -19.67 -20.98 -19.40
C HIS A 249 -18.42 -20.13 -19.66
N CYS A 250 -17.29 -20.81 -19.87
CA CYS A 250 -16.30 -20.58 -20.93
C CYS A 250 -14.98 -21.27 -20.56
N LEU A 251 -14.94 -22.59 -20.77
CA LEU A 251 -13.73 -23.28 -21.21
C LEU A 251 -13.91 -23.57 -22.71
N GLU A 252 -12.79 -23.50 -23.43
CA GLU A 252 -12.56 -23.70 -24.88
C GLU A 252 -12.30 -22.41 -25.67
N VAL A 253 -11.03 -22.01 -25.77
CA VAL A 253 -10.11 -22.14 -26.93
C VAL A 253 -8.73 -21.61 -26.52
#